data_AF-A0A433D9S4-F1
#
_entry.id   AF-A0A433D9S4-F1
#
_cell.length_a   1.000
_cell.length_b   1.000
_cell.length_c   1.000
_cell.angle_alpha   90.00
_cell.angle_beta   90.00
_cell.angle_gamma   90.00
#
_symmetry.space_group_name_H-M   'P 1'
#
loop_
_entity.id
_entity.type
_entity.pdbx_description
1 polymer ?
#
loop_
_entity_poly.entity_id
_entity_poly.type
_entity_poly.pdbx_seq_one_letter_code
_entity_poly.pdbx_strand_id
1 'polypeptide(L)' 'MSLGPKSITLTRPMVTHYIEDPAEYQQRAKDVFQWLKEGIIRFTYTKFPLAQAKEAHEALENRKTTGKLLLVIDH' A
#
# COMPACT_ATOMS: atom_id res chain seq x y z
N MET A 1 -17.94 -16.59 10.04
CA MET A 1 -18.04 -17.98 10.53
C MET A 1 -17.59 -17.97 11.99
N SER A 2 -18.53 -18.13 12.93
CA SER A 2 -18.28 -18.06 14.38
C SER A 2 -17.93 -19.45 14.90
N LEU A 3 -16.78 -19.59 15.57
CA LEU A 3 -16.31 -20.81 16.23
C LEU A 3 -16.18 -20.46 17.73
N GLY A 4 -16.87 -21.20 18.61
CA GLY A 4 -17.11 -20.84 20.03
C GLY A 4 -15.88 -20.93 20.95
N PRO A 5 -16.01 -20.86 22.30
CA PRO A 5 -17.04 -20.29 23.17
C PRO A 5 -16.57 -18.94 23.77
N LYS A 6 -15.86 -18.12 22.98
CA LYS A 6 -15.47 -16.73 23.27
C LYS A 6 -15.46 -15.88 21.99
N SER A 7 -16.53 -16.03 21.19
CA SER A 7 -16.88 -15.22 19.99
C SER A 7 -15.71 -14.50 19.31
N ILE A 8 -14.74 -15.25 18.79
CA ILE A 8 -13.61 -14.67 18.05
C ILE A 8 -14.11 -14.30 16.66
N THR A 9 -14.01 -13.02 16.31
CA THR A 9 -14.31 -12.54 14.95
C THR A 9 -13.03 -12.47 14.15
N LEU A 10 -12.95 -13.25 13.06
CA LEU A 10 -11.86 -13.19 12.12
C LEU A 10 -12.29 -12.36 10.90
N THR A 11 -11.48 -11.36 10.55
CA THR A 11 -11.64 -10.56 9.32
C THR A 11 -10.39 -10.63 8.48
N ARG A 12 -10.55 -10.71 7.14
CA ARG A 12 -9.49 -10.54 6.15
C ARG A 12 -9.84 -9.31 5.30
N PRO A 13 -9.54 -8.09 5.77
CA PRO A 13 -9.86 -6.89 5.04
C PRO A 13 -9.06 -6.81 3.74
N MET A 14 -9.70 -6.38 2.67
CA MET A 14 -9.07 -5.95 1.44
C MET A 14 -9.43 -4.48 1.24
N VAL A 15 -8.50 -3.66 0.73
CA VAL A 15 -8.73 -2.22 0.56
C VAL A 15 -9.99 -1.96 -0.26
N THR A 16 -10.23 -2.78 -1.28
CA THR A 16 -11.42 -2.71 -2.16
C THR A 16 -12.75 -2.74 -1.40
N HIS A 17 -12.83 -3.42 -0.25
CA HIS A 17 -14.05 -3.47 0.58
C HIS A 17 -14.35 -2.14 1.31
N TYR A 18 -13.42 -1.18 1.29
CA TYR A 18 -13.53 0.10 2.01
C TYR A 18 -13.50 1.32 1.07
N ILE A 19 -13.53 1.08 -0.25
CA ILE A 19 -13.45 2.14 -1.27
C ILE A 19 -14.49 1.93 -2.39
N GLU A 20 -15.57 1.20 -2.12
CA GLU A 20 -16.61 0.92 -3.12
C GLU A 20 -17.37 2.19 -3.52
N ASP A 21 -17.62 3.11 -2.57
CA ASP A 21 -18.22 4.43 -2.86
C ASP A 21 -17.14 5.40 -3.38
N PRO A 22 -17.29 5.96 -4.59
CA PRO A 22 -16.38 6.96 -5.14
C PRO A 22 -16.20 8.20 -4.25
N ALA A 23 -17.26 8.65 -3.55
CA ALA A 23 -17.18 9.81 -2.67
C ALA A 23 -16.32 9.51 -1.43
N GLU A 24 -16.53 8.33 -0.83
CA GLU A 24 -15.72 7.84 0.29
C GLU A 24 -14.25 7.63 -0.12
N TYR A 25 -14.01 7.04 -1.29
CA TYR A 25 -12.67 6.87 -1.84
C TYR A 25 -11.94 8.21 -1.98
N GLN A 26 -12.61 9.21 -2.58
CA GLN A 26 -12.02 10.55 -2.75
C GLN A 26 -11.71 11.22 -1.40
N GLN A 27 -12.60 11.07 -0.41
CA GLN A 27 -12.35 11.63 0.92
C GLN A 27 -11.14 10.97 1.58
N ARG A 28 -11.09 9.63 1.58
CA ARG A 28 -9.96 8.88 2.15
C ARG A 28 -8.64 9.22 1.46
N ALA A 29 -8.64 9.41 0.13
CA ALA A 29 -7.47 9.85 -0.61
C ALA A 29 -7.01 11.25 -0.18
N LYS A 30 -7.94 12.20 -0.04
CA LYS A 30 -7.64 13.56 0.46
C LYS A 30 -6.98 13.52 1.84
N ASP A 31 -7.50 12.70 2.75
CA ASP A 31 -6.95 12.57 4.10
C ASP A 31 -5.50 12.08 4.07
N VAL A 32 -5.20 11.03 3.29
CA VAL A 32 -3.84 10.51 3.12
C VAL A 32 -2.89 11.58 2.56
N PHE A 33 -3.32 12.32 1.53
CA PHE A 33 -2.49 13.40 0.97
C PHE A 33 -2.29 14.57 1.95
N GLN A 34 -3.29 14.88 2.76
CA GLN A 34 -3.17 15.91 3.78
C GLN A 34 -2.16 15.48 4.86
N TRP A 35 -2.21 14.23 5.33
CA TRP A 35 -1.24 13.70 6.28
C TRP A 35 0.19 13.64 5.73
N LEU A 36 0.35 13.45 4.42
CA LEU A 36 1.65 13.58 3.75
C LEU A 36 2.15 15.03 3.79
N LYS A 37 1.30 16.01 3.49
CA LYS A 37 1.65 17.45 3.55
C LYS A 37 2.00 17.91 4.97
N GLU A 38 1.26 17.42 5.95
CA GLU A 38 1.46 17.71 7.38
C GLU A 38 2.69 16.97 7.95
N GLY A 39 3.30 16.05 7.20
CA GLY A 39 4.48 15.30 7.62
C GLY A 39 4.18 14.22 8.67
N ILE A 40 2.91 13.91 8.90
CA ILE A 40 2.43 12.80 9.74
C ILE A 40 2.85 11.46 9.11
N ILE A 41 2.64 11.33 7.80
CA ILE A 41 3.13 10.19 7.03
C ILE A 41 4.46 10.57 6.38
N ARG A 42 5.50 9.81 6.70
CA ARG A 42 6.80 9.85 6.03
C ARG A 42 7.10 8.45 5.50
N PHE A 43 7.58 8.35 4.27
CA PHE A 43 7.91 7.06 3.67
C PHE A 43 9.27 7.10 2.97
N THR A 44 9.97 5.98 3.03
CA THR A 44 11.19 5.74 2.27
C THR A 44 10.85 4.94 1.02
N TYR A 45 11.63 5.14 -0.04
CA TYR A 45 11.42 4.42 -1.29
C TYR A 45 12.74 4.15 -2.02
N THR A 46 12.72 3.11 -2.84
CA THR A 46 13.79 2.74 -3.77
C THR A 46 13.26 2.82 -5.20
N LYS A 47 14.07 3.34 -6.12
CA LYS A 47 13.71 3.49 -7.53
C LYS A 47 14.47 2.49 -8.39
N PHE A 48 13.77 1.91 -9.35
CA PHE A 48 14.34 1.11 -10.44
C PHE A 48 13.78 1.64 -11.76
N PRO A 49 14.59 1.75 -12.82
CA PRO A 49 14.06 1.98 -14.17
C PRO A 49 13.04 0.91 -14.52
N LEU A 50 11.99 1.26 -15.27
CA LEU A 50 10.98 0.29 -15.71
C LEU A 50 11.62 -0.86 -16.52
N ALA A 51 12.69 -0.56 -17.27
CA ALA A 51 13.48 -1.56 -17.98
C ALA A 51 14.09 -2.63 -17.05
N GLN A 52 14.27 -2.32 -15.76
CA GLN A 52 14.81 -3.21 -14.72
C GLN A 52 13.72 -3.77 -13.80
N ALA A 53 12.50 -3.95 -14.32
CA ALA A 53 11.39 -4.49 -13.53
C ALA A 53 11.71 -5.90 -12.97
N LYS A 54 12.46 -6.72 -13.71
CA LYS A 54 12.86 -8.06 -13.25
C LYS A 54 13.69 -7.98 -11.96
N GLU A 55 14.73 -7.15 -11.98
CA GLU A 55 15.64 -6.93 -10.85
C GLU A 55 14.88 -6.33 -9.65
N ALA A 56 13.93 -5.44 -9.92
CA ALA A 56 13.06 -4.88 -8.90
C ALA A 56 12.21 -5.96 -8.20
N HIS A 57 11.63 -6.90 -8.95
CA HIS A 57 10.89 -8.04 -8.39
C HIS A 57 11.79 -8.97 -7.59
N GLU A 58 12.97 -9.33 -8.12
CA GLU A 58 13.94 -10.16 -7.41
C GLU A 58 14.40 -9.51 -6.10
N ALA A 59 14.62 -8.19 -6.08
CA ALA A 59 14.98 -7.46 -4.87
C ALA A 59 13.84 -7.46 -3.84
N LEU A 60 12.59 -7.30 -4.28
CA LEU A 60 11.40 -7.30 -3.43
C LEU A 60 11.16 -8.68 -2.80
N GLU A 61 11.21 -9.74 -3.60
CA GLU A 61 10.97 -11.12 -3.16
C GLU A 61 12.07 -11.62 -2.21
N ASN A 62 13.32 -11.23 -2.45
CA ASN A 62 14.44 -11.54 -1.58
C ASN A 62 14.52 -10.64 -0.32
N ARG A 63 13.50 -9.79 -0.08
CA ARG A 63 13.42 -8.87 1.07
C ARG A 63 14.63 -7.93 1.19
N LYS A 64 15.26 -7.59 0.06
CA LYS A 64 16.42 -6.67 0.01
C LYS A 64 16.01 -5.20 0.01
N THR A 65 14.71 -4.91 -0.14
CA THR A 65 14.17 -3.55 -0.15
C THR A 65 13.44 -3.23 1.13
N THR A 66 13.58 -2.00 1.62
CA THR A 66 12.79 -1.46 2.74
C THR A 66 11.97 -0.27 2.26
N GLY A 67 10.70 -0.21 2.63
CA GLY A 67 9.79 0.83 2.15
C GLY A 67 9.21 0.50 0.77
N LYS A 68 8.85 1.54 0.02
CA LYS A 68 8.16 1.38 -1.27
C LYS A 68 9.15 1.22 -2.42
N LEU A 69 8.92 0.24 -3.30
CA LEU A 69 9.60 0.16 -4.60
C LEU A 69 8.82 0.94 -5.65
N LEU A 70 9.51 1.80 -6.40
CA LEU A 70 8.97 2.58 -7.51
C LEU A 70 9.66 2.18 -8.82
N LEU A 71 8.86 1.84 -9.84
CA LEU A 71 9.33 1.72 -11.21
C LEU A 71 9.21 3.07 -11.90
N VAL A 72 10.31 3.60 -12.43
CA VAL A 72 10.36 4.90 -13.09
C VAL A 72 10.48 4.73 -14.60
N ILE A 73 9.68 5.48 -15.36
CA ILE A 73 9.77 5.56 -16.81
C ILE A 73 10.73 6.71 -17.11
N ASP A 74 11.91 6.42 -17.63
CA ASP A 74 12.80 7.47 -18.13
C ASP A 74 12.21 8.02 -19.44
N HIS A 75 12.00 9.33 -19.50
CA HIS A 75 11.56 10.06 -20.70
C HIS A 75 12.75 10.49 -21.55
#